data_AF-A0A7S2Q8T7-F1
#
_entry.id   AF-A0A7S2Q8T7-F1
#
_cell.length_a   1.000
_cell.length_b   1.000
_cell.length_c   1.000
_cell.angle_alpha   90.00
_cell.angle_beta   90.00
_cell.angle_gamma   90.00
#
_symmetry.space_group_name_H-M   'P 1'
#
loop_
_entity.id
_entity.type
_entity.pdbx_description
1 polymer ?
#
loop_
_entity_poly.entity_id
_entity_poly.type
_entity_poly.pdbx_seq_one_letter_code
_entity_poly.pdbx_strand_id
1 'polypeptide(L)'
;FGSSDQCHFGHRTPLATVCPRAPAAHPPEPSCAMLHIYRAADLHESVALQAKASEVGFKVVGSEVCFNVQLGRPLDAAQEVKLQYLFQETFEPDMCGSTSFLCPADGASILEVGPRQQFTSAWSTNAVSICHAMGLPQVTRVERSRRYLVKPATPEAAAQKFAALVHDRMTECVYPDGIKSFDKHAEPAKWTTVPLLEQGAQALEDLSKKEGLGYDSQDIDYYMRVFRDELKRNPTTVECFDLAQGNSEHSRHWFFGGRVVIDGEVMPKTLFEWVKRPFKEHPSNSTIAFHDNSSALRGFQHVALFPDQPTESLAAPGPFRELKRDFDVTLTVETHNFPCGIAPFPGAETGAGGRIRDGESTGQGSLVVAAIAGYATGNLH
;
A
#
# COMPACT_ATOMS: atom_id res chain seq x y z
N PHE A 1 -9.36 -22.83 47.44
CA PHE A 1 -9.68 -21.85 48.49
C PHE A 1 -10.19 -20.59 47.78
N GLY A 2 -11.47 -20.32 47.56
CA GLY A 2 -12.69 -20.71 48.28
C GLY A 2 -13.25 -19.49 49.01
N SER A 3 -14.14 -18.71 48.35
CA SER A 3 -15.27 -17.91 48.89
C SER A 3 -15.67 -16.86 47.82
N SER A 4 -16.74 -17.02 47.04
CA SER A 4 -18.16 -16.79 47.36
C SER A 4 -18.44 -15.42 47.96
N ASP A 5 -19.09 -14.53 47.19
CA ASP A 5 -20.04 -13.57 47.74
C ASP A 5 -21.19 -13.31 46.77
N GLN A 6 -22.38 -13.28 47.35
CA GLN A 6 -23.68 -13.40 46.74
C GLN A 6 -24.30 -12.05 46.34
N CYS A 7 -25.24 -12.16 45.39
CA CYS A 7 -26.21 -11.17 44.97
C CYS A 7 -27.01 -10.50 46.10
N HIS A 8 -27.30 -9.21 45.93
CA HIS A 8 -28.52 -8.60 46.43
C HIS A 8 -29.27 -7.87 45.30
N PHE A 9 -30.54 -8.26 45.13
CA PHE A 9 -31.54 -7.59 44.29
C PHE A 9 -32.10 -6.36 45.00
N GLY A 10 -32.29 -5.26 44.27
CA GLY A 10 -32.99 -4.07 44.77
C GLY A 10 -33.52 -3.18 43.64
N HIS A 11 -34.83 -3.24 43.44
CA HIS A 11 -35.77 -2.27 42.84
C HIS A 11 -35.56 -1.71 41.41
N ARG A 12 -36.53 -2.06 40.55
CA ARG A 12 -36.79 -1.48 39.22
C ARG A 12 -37.52 -0.14 39.33
N THR A 13 -37.03 0.87 38.61
CA THR A 13 -37.74 2.09 38.24
C THR A 13 -37.79 2.13 36.70
N PRO A 14 -38.90 2.53 36.03
CA PRO A 14 -39.01 2.40 34.59
C PRO A 14 -38.18 3.48 33.87
N LEU A 15 -37.24 3.06 33.03
CA LEU A 15 -36.51 3.95 32.12
C LEU A 15 -37.44 4.37 30.98
N ALA A 16 -37.62 5.69 30.86
CA ALA A 16 -38.32 6.35 29.79
C ALA A 16 -37.70 6.00 28.42
N THR A 17 -38.56 5.72 27.45
CA THR A 17 -38.25 5.62 26.02
C THR A 17 -37.54 6.89 25.54
N VAL A 18 -36.25 6.77 25.21
CA VAL A 18 -35.49 7.80 24.49
C VAL A 18 -35.53 7.46 23.00
N CYS A 19 -36.21 8.28 22.22
CA CYS A 19 -36.13 8.24 20.76
C CYS A 19 -34.67 8.41 20.31
N PRO A 20 -34.19 7.64 19.30
CA PRO A 20 -32.86 7.85 18.76
C PRO A 20 -32.81 9.21 18.04
N ARG A 21 -32.01 10.14 18.59
CA ARG A 21 -31.63 11.36 17.88
C ARG A 21 -30.86 10.95 16.62
N ALA A 22 -31.30 11.44 15.46
CA ALA A 22 -30.51 11.41 14.25
C ALA A 22 -29.11 11.98 14.53
N PRO A 23 -28.03 11.41 13.97
CA PRO A 23 -26.71 11.97 14.13
C PRO A 23 -26.73 13.39 13.56
N ALA A 24 -26.31 14.36 14.37
CA ALA A 24 -26.13 15.72 13.93
C ALA A 24 -25.11 15.70 12.79
N ALA A 25 -25.48 16.27 11.65
CA ALA A 25 -24.52 16.53 10.57
C ALA A 25 -23.38 17.34 11.18
N HIS A 26 -22.16 16.78 11.13
CA HIS A 26 -20.97 17.55 11.47
C HIS A 26 -20.94 18.79 10.58
N PRO A 27 -20.66 19.99 11.11
CA PRO A 27 -20.45 21.15 10.27
C PRO A 27 -19.30 20.83 9.30
N PRO A 28 -19.35 21.29 8.03
CA PRO A 28 -18.24 21.09 7.12
C PRO A 28 -16.98 21.65 7.78
N GLU A 29 -15.95 20.80 7.93
CA GLU A 29 -14.64 21.26 8.37
C GLU A 29 -14.20 22.41 7.45
N PRO A 30 -13.55 23.46 7.99
CA PRO A 30 -13.03 24.55 7.17
C PRO A 30 -12.15 23.92 6.08
N SER A 31 -12.44 24.23 4.81
CA SER A 31 -11.69 23.71 3.66
C SER A 31 -10.20 23.76 3.95
N CYS A 32 -9.54 22.60 4.02
CA CYS A 32 -8.10 22.53 4.27
C CYS A 32 -7.37 23.46 3.30
N ALA A 33 -6.56 24.38 3.82
CA ALA A 33 -5.80 25.28 2.97
C ALA A 33 -4.77 24.47 2.16
N MET A 34 -4.76 24.67 0.85
CA MET A 34 -3.75 24.11 -0.05
C MET A 34 -2.68 25.17 -0.31
N LEU A 35 -1.42 24.85 -0.03
CA LEU A 35 -0.27 25.65 -0.43
C LEU A 35 0.44 24.99 -1.61
N HIS A 36 1.00 25.82 -2.49
CA HIS A 36 1.81 25.38 -3.61
C HIS A 36 3.21 25.96 -3.48
N ILE A 37 4.21 25.07 -3.49
CA ILE A 37 5.61 25.46 -3.53
C ILE A 37 6.17 24.93 -4.86
N TYR A 38 6.64 25.84 -5.69
CA TYR A 38 7.17 25.55 -7.01
C TYR A 38 8.68 25.46 -6.94
N ARG A 39 9.24 24.57 -7.74
CA ARG A 39 10.67 24.46 -7.94
C ARG A 39 10.96 24.36 -9.42
N ALA A 40 11.78 25.26 -9.93
CA ALA A 40 12.24 25.19 -11.31
C ALA A 40 12.91 23.83 -11.56
N ALA A 41 12.69 23.27 -12.76
CA ALA A 41 13.24 21.97 -13.12
C ALA A 41 13.56 21.93 -14.61
N ASP A 42 14.69 21.32 -14.96
CA ASP A 42 15.14 21.25 -16.36
C ASP A 42 14.68 19.98 -17.08
N LEU A 43 13.52 19.44 -16.69
CA LEU A 43 12.91 18.27 -17.36
C LEU A 43 12.71 18.52 -18.86
N HIS A 44 12.39 19.77 -19.22
CA HIS A 44 12.27 20.22 -20.60
C HIS A 44 13.58 20.13 -21.40
N GLU A 45 14.76 20.10 -20.78
CA GLU A 45 16.04 19.97 -21.49
C GLU A 45 16.33 18.53 -21.93
N SER A 46 15.55 17.55 -21.47
CA SER A 46 15.70 16.15 -21.86
C SER A 46 15.54 15.97 -23.38
N VAL A 47 16.62 15.54 -24.04
CA VAL A 47 16.64 15.25 -25.48
C VAL A 47 15.59 14.22 -25.86
N ALA A 48 15.41 13.17 -25.05
CA ALA A 48 14.42 12.13 -25.29
C ALA A 48 12.99 12.68 -25.20
N LEU A 49 12.71 13.53 -24.19
CA LEU A 49 11.41 14.16 -24.06
C LEU A 49 11.12 15.10 -25.23
N GLN A 50 12.10 15.92 -25.64
CA GLN A 50 11.94 16.84 -26.77
C GLN A 50 11.69 16.10 -28.08
N ALA A 51 12.43 15.01 -28.33
CA ALA A 51 12.22 14.18 -29.51
C ALA A 51 10.80 13.58 -29.53
N LYS A 52 10.36 12.99 -28.41
CA LYS A 52 9.02 12.40 -28.28
C LYS A 52 7.91 13.44 -28.33
N ALA A 53 8.10 14.60 -27.73
CA ALA A 53 7.17 15.72 -27.81
C ALA A 53 7.02 16.19 -29.26
N SER A 54 8.12 16.28 -30.01
CA SER A 54 8.10 16.71 -31.42
C SER A 54 7.34 15.71 -32.30
N GLU A 55 7.46 14.40 -32.06
CA GLU A 55 6.67 13.36 -32.76
C GLU A 55 5.16 13.56 -32.59
N VAL A 56 4.71 14.10 -31.45
CA VAL A 56 3.30 14.41 -31.18
C VAL A 56 2.92 15.87 -31.46
N GLY A 57 3.81 16.66 -32.08
CA GLY A 57 3.55 18.03 -32.51
C GLY A 57 3.75 19.10 -31.44
N PHE A 58 4.51 18.80 -30.39
CA PHE A 58 4.78 19.70 -29.26
C PHE A 58 6.26 20.03 -29.11
N LYS A 59 6.52 21.22 -28.56
CA LYS A 59 7.81 21.60 -27.97
C LYS A 59 7.60 21.88 -26.49
N VAL A 60 8.43 21.29 -25.64
CA VAL A 60 8.47 21.64 -24.21
C VAL A 60 9.41 22.84 -24.07
N VAL A 61 8.96 23.94 -23.51
CA VAL A 61 9.75 25.19 -23.44
C VAL A 61 10.09 25.62 -22.02
N GLY A 62 9.58 24.89 -21.03
CA GLY A 62 9.92 25.06 -19.62
C GLY A 62 9.29 23.93 -18.81
N SER A 63 9.82 23.71 -17.62
CA SER A 63 9.22 22.78 -16.66
C SER A 63 9.49 23.20 -15.23
N GLU A 64 8.64 22.74 -14.33
CA GLU A 64 8.81 22.91 -12.90
C GLU A 64 8.18 21.72 -12.16
N VAL A 65 8.57 21.56 -10.91
CA VAL A 65 7.92 20.68 -9.95
C VAL A 65 7.03 21.53 -9.05
N CYS A 66 5.83 21.07 -8.73
CA CYS A 66 4.97 21.67 -7.71
C CYS A 66 4.80 20.70 -6.54
N PHE A 67 5.11 21.17 -5.34
CA PHE A 67 4.79 20.53 -4.08
C PHE A 67 3.45 21.08 -3.59
N ASN A 68 2.44 20.22 -3.59
CA ASN A 68 1.07 20.53 -3.21
C ASN A 68 0.90 20.12 -1.75
N VAL A 69 0.84 21.10 -0.85
CA VAL A 69 0.87 20.92 0.60
C VAL A 69 -0.52 21.18 1.16
N GLN A 70 -1.14 20.16 1.74
CA GLN A 70 -2.39 20.28 2.47
C GLN A 70 -2.13 20.58 3.94
N LEU A 71 -2.88 21.55 4.45
CA LEU A 71 -2.81 21.97 5.83
C LEU A 71 -4.14 21.71 6.56
N GLY A 72 -4.06 21.05 7.72
CA GLY A 72 -5.18 20.94 8.65
C GLY A 72 -5.46 22.23 9.43
N ARG A 73 -4.49 23.15 9.48
CA ARG A 73 -4.61 24.50 10.04
C ARG A 73 -3.55 25.44 9.45
N PRO A 74 -3.76 26.77 9.45
CA PRO A 74 -2.79 27.74 8.92
C PRO A 74 -1.41 27.64 9.58
N LEU A 75 -0.38 28.05 8.83
CA LEU A 75 0.99 28.21 9.30
C LEU A 75 1.19 29.64 9.84
N ASP A 76 2.07 29.78 10.82
CA ASP A 76 2.67 31.09 11.15
C ASP A 76 3.89 31.38 10.25
N ALA A 77 4.37 32.63 10.27
CA ALA A 77 5.48 33.06 9.41
C ALA A 77 6.79 32.27 9.64
N ALA A 78 7.08 31.81 10.87
CA ALA A 78 8.27 31.02 11.14
C ALA A 78 8.13 29.59 10.59
N GLN A 79 6.92 29.05 10.64
CA GLN A 79 6.57 27.76 10.06
C GLN A 79 6.58 27.77 8.53
N GLU A 80 6.14 28.86 7.89
CA GLU A 80 6.25 29.04 6.44
C GLU A 80 7.71 29.02 5.98
N VAL A 81 8.62 29.70 6.70
CA VAL A 81 10.06 29.67 6.41
C VAL A 81 10.62 28.25 6.52
N LYS A 82 10.24 27.49 7.54
CA LYS A 82 10.67 26.08 7.69
C LYS A 82 10.14 25.21 6.54
N LEU A 83 8.88 25.41 6.16
CA LEU A 83 8.28 24.65 5.06
C LEU A 83 9.00 24.97 3.74
N GLN A 84 9.26 26.24 3.46
CA GLN A 84 10.01 26.65 2.26
C GLN A 84 11.41 26.04 2.25
N TYR A 85 12.12 26.07 3.38
CA TYR A 85 13.45 25.47 3.52
C TYR A 85 13.46 23.97 3.19
N LEU A 86 12.44 23.22 3.59
CA LEU A 86 12.34 21.78 3.32
C LEU A 86 12.26 21.42 1.83
N PHE A 87 11.75 22.32 1.00
CA PHE A 87 11.60 22.09 -0.45
C PHE A 87 12.65 22.81 -1.29
N GLN A 88 13.53 23.60 -0.67
CA GLN A 88 14.67 24.24 -1.32
C GLN A 88 15.82 23.24 -1.50
N GLU A 89 16.50 23.33 -2.64
CA GLU A 89 17.78 22.64 -2.83
C GLU A 89 18.89 23.44 -2.14
N THR A 90 19.83 22.74 -1.50
CA THR A 90 20.89 23.38 -0.69
C THR A 90 21.74 24.37 -1.49
N PHE A 91 21.96 24.08 -2.77
CA PHE A 91 22.84 24.88 -3.64
C PHE A 91 22.07 25.78 -4.64
N GLU A 92 20.74 25.68 -4.67
CA GLU A 92 19.87 26.43 -5.60
C GLU A 92 18.61 26.96 -4.89
N PRO A 93 18.75 27.70 -3.78
CA PRO A 93 17.60 28.15 -2.98
C PRO A 93 16.65 29.08 -3.76
N ASP A 94 17.20 29.85 -4.70
CA ASP A 94 16.44 30.80 -5.53
C ASP A 94 15.57 30.10 -6.59
N MET A 95 15.79 28.81 -6.83
CA MET A 95 15.03 27.99 -7.77
C MET A 95 13.77 27.38 -7.13
N CYS A 96 13.40 27.81 -5.92
CA CYS A 96 12.21 27.34 -5.21
C CYS A 96 11.44 28.51 -4.58
N GLY A 97 10.13 28.60 -4.83
CA GLY A 97 9.29 29.73 -4.43
C GLY A 97 7.81 29.40 -4.33
N SER A 98 7.02 30.29 -3.73
CA SER A 98 5.56 30.16 -3.65
C SER A 98 4.82 30.56 -4.93
N THR A 99 5.54 31.06 -5.92
CA THR A 99 5.03 31.45 -7.24
C THR A 99 5.62 30.56 -8.33
N SER A 100 4.78 30.20 -9.31
CA SER A 100 5.19 29.46 -10.51
C SER A 100 6.34 30.17 -11.24
N PHE A 101 7.35 29.41 -11.66
CA PHE A 101 8.43 29.87 -12.54
C PHE A 101 8.01 29.84 -14.02
N LEU A 102 6.92 29.12 -14.33
CA LEU A 102 6.36 29.08 -15.68
C LEU A 102 5.43 30.27 -15.93
N CYS A 103 5.65 30.97 -17.04
CA CYS A 103 4.79 32.03 -17.56
C CYS A 103 4.19 31.62 -18.91
N PRO A 104 2.90 31.25 -18.98
CA PRO A 104 2.25 30.94 -20.24
C PRO A 104 2.08 32.20 -21.09
N ALA A 105 2.87 32.31 -22.16
CA ALA A 105 2.82 33.38 -23.15
C ALA A 105 2.98 32.81 -24.57
N ASP A 106 2.62 33.60 -25.58
CA ASP A 106 2.79 33.29 -27.02
C ASP A 106 2.19 31.94 -27.44
N GLY A 107 0.94 31.68 -27.04
CA GLY A 107 0.27 30.43 -27.37
C GLY A 107 0.96 29.22 -26.74
N ALA A 108 1.38 29.31 -25.48
CA ALA A 108 1.82 28.18 -24.67
C ALA A 108 0.76 27.82 -23.61
N SER A 109 0.72 26.57 -23.18
CA SER A 109 -0.13 26.09 -22.08
C SER A 109 0.68 25.30 -21.06
N ILE A 110 0.26 25.33 -19.79
CA ILE A 110 0.85 24.47 -18.76
C ILE A 110 0.07 23.16 -18.71
N LEU A 111 0.80 22.05 -18.78
CA LEU A 111 0.28 20.72 -18.54
C LEU A 111 0.83 20.19 -17.22
N GLU A 112 -0.05 19.93 -16.27
CA GLU A 112 0.29 19.39 -14.96
C GLU A 112 -0.07 17.90 -14.88
N VAL A 113 0.87 17.07 -14.44
CA VAL A 113 0.67 15.65 -14.15
C VAL A 113 1.18 15.32 -12.77
N GLY A 114 0.49 14.42 -12.07
CA GLY A 114 0.87 14.01 -10.72
C GLY A 114 0.12 12.76 -10.27
N PRO A 115 0.37 12.30 -9.03
CA PRO A 115 -0.23 11.07 -8.52
C PRO A 115 -1.75 11.18 -8.48
N ARG A 116 -2.43 10.07 -8.72
CA ARG A 116 -3.88 9.95 -8.53
C ARG A 116 -4.22 10.17 -7.04
N GLN A 117 -5.20 11.03 -6.76
CA GLN A 117 -5.49 11.48 -5.38
C GLN A 117 -6.06 10.38 -4.48
N GLN A 118 -6.57 9.28 -5.06
CA GLN A 118 -7.20 8.17 -4.34
C GLN A 118 -6.25 7.40 -3.42
N PHE A 119 -4.93 7.55 -3.59
CA PHE A 119 -3.93 6.95 -2.72
C PHE A 119 -2.86 7.97 -2.38
N THR A 120 -2.19 7.76 -1.26
CA THR A 120 -1.06 8.57 -0.79
C THR A 120 0.24 7.96 -1.33
N SER A 121 1.09 8.76 -1.97
CA SER A 121 2.37 8.24 -2.46
C SER A 121 3.35 7.95 -1.31
N ALA A 122 4.29 7.01 -1.49
CA ALA A 122 5.34 6.75 -0.51
C ALA A 122 6.20 8.02 -0.26
N TRP A 123 6.41 8.82 -1.30
CA TRP A 123 7.05 10.13 -1.19
C TRP A 123 6.27 11.07 -0.25
N SER A 124 4.95 11.10 -0.36
CA SER A 124 4.07 11.89 0.51
C SER A 124 4.21 11.49 1.98
N THR A 125 4.15 10.19 2.29
CA THR A 125 4.30 9.69 3.65
C THR A 125 5.63 10.13 4.27
N ASN A 126 6.72 10.01 3.53
CA ASN A 126 8.05 10.44 4.00
C ASN A 126 8.13 11.98 4.15
N ALA A 127 7.60 12.74 3.18
CA ALA A 127 7.61 14.20 3.23
C ALA A 127 6.81 14.74 4.43
N VAL A 128 5.63 14.16 4.71
CA VAL A 128 4.81 14.50 5.89
C VAL A 128 5.57 14.16 7.18
N SER A 129 6.20 12.98 7.25
CA SER A 129 7.02 12.59 8.41
C SER A 129 8.17 13.59 8.66
N ILE A 130 8.83 14.07 7.62
CA ILE A 130 9.88 15.09 7.71
C ILE A 130 9.31 16.43 8.19
N CYS A 131 8.16 16.84 7.64
CA CYS A 131 7.48 18.06 8.09
C CYS A 131 7.15 17.99 9.59
N HIS A 132 6.62 16.85 10.05
CA HIS A 132 6.29 16.63 11.46
C HIS A 132 7.54 16.68 12.36
N ALA A 133 8.64 16.03 11.93
CA ALA A 133 9.92 16.09 12.64
C ALA A 133 10.49 17.52 12.74
N MET A 134 10.20 18.38 11.77
CA MET A 134 10.58 19.81 11.78
C MET A 134 9.64 20.71 12.60
N GLY A 135 8.63 20.12 13.25
CA GLY A 135 7.64 20.85 14.04
C GLY A 135 6.52 21.48 13.20
N LEU A 136 6.16 20.86 12.08
CA LEU A 136 5.04 21.26 11.20
C LEU A 136 3.91 20.22 11.20
N PRO A 137 3.30 19.88 12.35
CA PRO A 137 2.28 18.82 12.45
C PRO A 137 0.98 19.14 11.68
N GLN A 138 0.77 20.40 11.32
CA GLN A 138 -0.37 20.83 10.52
C GLN A 138 -0.30 20.41 9.06
N VAL A 139 0.86 19.98 8.55
CA VAL A 139 0.97 19.40 7.21
C VAL A 139 0.36 18.00 7.24
N THR A 140 -0.79 17.84 6.58
CA THR A 140 -1.55 16.57 6.60
C THR A 140 -1.23 15.70 5.39
N ARG A 141 -0.88 16.31 4.26
CA ARG A 141 -0.50 15.62 3.03
C ARG A 141 0.38 16.50 2.16
N VAL A 142 1.38 15.91 1.51
CA VAL A 142 2.19 16.60 0.49
C VAL A 142 2.28 15.72 -0.75
N GLU A 143 1.92 16.21 -1.92
CA GLU A 143 2.16 15.47 -3.17
C GLU A 143 2.96 16.29 -4.16
N ARG A 144 3.82 15.58 -4.92
CA ARG A 144 4.65 16.18 -5.96
C ARG A 144 4.01 16.00 -7.33
N SER A 145 3.73 17.10 -8.01
CA SER A 145 3.32 17.12 -9.43
C SER A 145 4.43 17.72 -10.31
N ARG A 146 4.40 17.40 -11.59
CA ARG A 146 5.30 17.93 -12.63
C ARG A 146 4.48 18.79 -13.58
N ARG A 147 4.99 19.96 -13.92
CA ARG A 147 4.34 20.95 -14.76
C ARG A 147 5.23 21.25 -15.94
N TYR A 148 4.65 21.20 -17.14
CA TYR A 148 5.35 21.39 -18.40
C TYR A 148 4.71 22.56 -19.15
N LEU A 149 5.52 23.55 -19.53
CA LEU A 149 5.09 24.60 -20.44
C LEU A 149 5.29 24.10 -21.87
N VAL A 150 4.21 23.93 -22.62
CA VAL A 150 4.23 23.34 -23.97
C VAL A 150 3.74 24.32 -25.03
N LYS A 151 4.33 24.24 -26.24
CA LYS A 151 3.93 25.00 -27.44
C LYS A 151 3.69 24.05 -28.63
N PRO A 152 2.69 24.31 -29.49
CA PRO A 152 1.64 25.31 -29.32
C PRO A 152 0.64 24.92 -28.21
N ALA A 153 -0.11 25.90 -27.72
CA ALA A 153 -1.29 25.70 -26.90
C ALA A 153 -2.33 25.06 -27.79
N THR A 154 -2.76 23.86 -27.45
CA THR A 154 -3.61 23.06 -28.32
C THR A 154 -4.84 22.53 -27.60
N PRO A 155 -5.92 22.25 -28.35
CA PRO A 155 -7.12 21.62 -27.81
C PRO A 155 -6.84 20.32 -27.05
N GLU A 156 -7.76 19.99 -26.15
CA GLU A 156 -7.69 18.89 -25.16
C GLU A 156 -7.15 17.55 -25.70
N ALA A 157 -7.51 17.17 -26.92
CA ALA A 157 -7.07 15.91 -27.54
C ALA A 157 -5.54 15.82 -27.79
N ALA A 158 -4.88 16.94 -28.06
CA ALA A 158 -3.43 16.96 -28.25
C ALA A 158 -2.70 16.97 -26.89
N ALA A 159 -3.26 17.65 -25.88
CA ALA A 159 -2.75 17.62 -24.51
C ALA A 159 -2.75 16.19 -23.93
N GLN A 160 -3.75 15.37 -24.25
CA GLN A 160 -3.81 13.96 -23.84
C GLN A 160 -2.66 13.12 -24.46
N LYS A 161 -2.29 13.37 -25.71
CA LYS A 161 -1.17 12.66 -26.36
C LYS A 161 0.17 12.99 -25.70
N PHE A 162 0.40 14.25 -25.36
CA PHE A 162 1.60 14.65 -24.62
C PHE A 162 1.58 14.11 -23.18
N ALA A 163 0.44 14.18 -22.48
CA ALA A 163 0.30 13.63 -21.13
C ALA A 163 0.72 12.14 -21.07
N ALA A 164 0.31 11.34 -22.06
CA ALA A 164 0.66 9.93 -22.16
C ALA A 164 2.18 9.65 -22.26
N LEU A 165 2.99 10.66 -22.61
CA LEU A 165 4.46 10.56 -22.64
C LEU A 165 5.12 10.86 -21.28
N VAL A 166 4.46 11.65 -20.43
CA VAL A 166 5.06 12.26 -19.23
C VAL A 166 4.46 11.79 -17.91
N HIS A 167 3.46 10.91 -17.98
CA HIS A 167 2.85 10.31 -16.81
C HIS A 167 2.72 8.79 -16.95
N ASP A 168 2.68 8.11 -15.81
CA ASP A 168 2.24 6.72 -15.77
C ASP A 168 0.73 6.67 -15.60
N ARG A 169 0.00 6.19 -16.62
CA ARG A 169 -1.47 6.09 -16.58
C ARG A 169 -2.02 5.26 -15.41
N MET A 170 -1.22 4.34 -14.85
CA MET A 170 -1.63 3.48 -13.74
C MET A 170 -1.64 4.24 -12.43
N THR A 171 -0.68 5.14 -12.23
CA THR A 171 -0.43 5.79 -10.93
C THR A 171 -0.66 7.31 -10.94
N GLU A 172 -0.70 7.93 -12.11
CA GLU A 172 -0.77 9.37 -12.29
C GLU A 172 -1.96 9.78 -13.18
N CYS A 173 -2.31 11.07 -13.11
CA CYS A 173 -3.33 11.68 -13.94
C CYS A 173 -2.98 13.13 -14.29
N VAL A 174 -3.71 13.70 -15.25
CA VAL A 174 -3.59 15.10 -15.66
C VAL A 174 -4.44 15.98 -14.74
N TYR A 175 -3.94 17.17 -14.43
CA TYR A 175 -4.62 18.20 -13.65
C TYR A 175 -4.78 19.48 -14.47
N PRO A 176 -5.86 19.62 -15.27
CA PRO A 176 -6.06 20.79 -16.13
C PRO A 176 -6.05 22.13 -15.38
N ASP A 177 -6.64 22.16 -14.18
CA ASP A 177 -6.75 23.35 -13.33
C ASP A 177 -5.71 23.35 -12.19
N GLY A 178 -4.75 22.42 -12.22
CA GLY A 178 -3.86 22.10 -11.10
C GLY A 178 -4.58 21.39 -9.95
N ILE A 179 -3.80 20.94 -8.97
CA ILE A 179 -4.33 20.32 -7.76
C ILE A 179 -4.86 21.42 -6.84
N LYS A 180 -6.10 21.31 -6.35
CA LYS A 180 -6.70 22.31 -5.43
C LYS A 180 -7.04 21.76 -4.05
N SER A 181 -7.15 20.44 -3.96
CA SER A 181 -7.40 19.68 -2.75
C SER A 181 -7.03 18.23 -3.00
N PHE A 182 -6.69 17.49 -1.95
CA PHE A 182 -6.65 16.03 -1.95
C PHE A 182 -7.93 15.42 -1.36
N ASP A 183 -8.75 16.24 -0.70
CA ASP A 183 -9.98 15.83 -0.04
C ASP A 183 -11.13 15.81 -1.05
N LYS A 184 -11.30 14.65 -1.67
CA LYS A 184 -12.66 14.13 -1.81
C LYS A 184 -12.82 13.14 -0.67
N HIS A 185 -13.29 13.59 0.50
CA HIS A 185 -13.71 12.68 1.56
C HIS A 185 -14.80 11.78 0.97
N ALA A 186 -14.41 10.59 0.52
CA ALA A 186 -15.35 9.53 0.26
C ALA A 186 -15.80 9.06 1.64
N GLU A 187 -17.06 9.31 1.98
CA GLU A 187 -17.72 8.63 3.09
C GLU A 187 -17.43 7.12 2.94
N PRO A 188 -16.80 6.47 3.94
CA PRO A 188 -16.49 5.06 3.84
C PRO A 188 -17.74 4.27 3.48
N ALA A 189 -17.64 3.45 2.43
CA ALA A 189 -18.76 2.62 2.01
C ALA A 189 -19.19 1.71 3.19
N LYS A 190 -20.48 1.71 3.49
CA LYS A 190 -21.02 0.83 4.54
C LYS A 190 -20.98 -0.60 4.05
N TRP A 191 -20.48 -1.51 4.89
CA TRP A 191 -20.67 -2.94 4.67
C TRP A 191 -22.15 -3.29 4.79
N THR A 192 -22.56 -4.37 4.15
CA THR A 192 -23.95 -4.84 4.18
C THR A 192 -24.03 -6.31 4.57
N THR A 193 -25.23 -6.77 4.87
CA THR A 193 -25.52 -8.19 5.10
C THR A 193 -25.96 -8.82 3.78
N VAL A 194 -25.40 -9.98 3.47
CA VAL A 194 -25.70 -10.75 2.26
C VAL A 194 -26.85 -11.70 2.60
N PRO A 195 -28.02 -11.62 1.92
CA PRO A 195 -29.23 -12.35 2.30
C PRO A 195 -29.19 -13.84 1.90
N LEU A 196 -28.20 -14.56 2.43
CA LEU A 196 -27.92 -15.97 2.15
C LEU A 196 -29.02 -16.90 2.67
N LEU A 197 -29.59 -16.63 3.84
CA LEU A 197 -30.67 -17.45 4.42
C LEU A 197 -31.97 -17.32 3.62
N GLU A 198 -32.23 -16.13 3.06
CA GLU A 198 -33.43 -15.81 2.31
C GLU A 198 -33.31 -16.22 0.83
N GLN A 199 -32.14 -16.05 0.22
CA GLN A 199 -31.93 -16.23 -1.23
C GLN A 199 -31.04 -17.44 -1.58
N GLY A 200 -30.47 -18.10 -0.58
CA GLY A 200 -29.60 -19.25 -0.77
C GLY A 200 -28.32 -18.91 -1.54
N ALA A 201 -27.85 -19.88 -2.33
CA ALA A 201 -26.62 -19.78 -3.11
C ALA A 201 -26.58 -18.57 -4.05
N GLN A 202 -27.74 -18.16 -4.59
CA GLN A 202 -27.84 -17.04 -5.53
C GLN A 202 -27.29 -15.73 -4.94
N ALA A 203 -27.50 -15.48 -3.64
CA ALA A 203 -26.96 -14.26 -3.01
C ALA A 203 -25.43 -14.22 -3.01
N LEU A 204 -24.77 -15.38 -2.89
CA LEU A 204 -23.31 -15.47 -2.94
C LEU A 204 -22.79 -15.39 -4.37
N GLU A 205 -23.47 -16.00 -5.34
CA GLU A 205 -23.14 -15.90 -6.77
C GLU A 205 -23.23 -14.46 -7.28
N ASP A 206 -24.33 -13.77 -6.94
CA ASP A 206 -24.56 -12.39 -7.34
C ASP A 206 -23.50 -11.46 -6.72
N LEU A 207 -23.17 -11.66 -5.44
CA LEU A 207 -22.10 -10.92 -4.78
C LEU A 207 -20.75 -11.19 -5.43
N SER A 208 -20.42 -12.46 -5.68
CA SER A 208 -19.15 -12.86 -6.31
C SER A 208 -18.99 -12.22 -7.68
N LYS A 209 -20.05 -12.22 -8.49
CA LYS A 209 -20.06 -11.59 -9.81
C LYS A 209 -19.93 -10.07 -9.74
N LYS A 210 -20.63 -9.44 -8.79
CA LYS A 210 -20.62 -7.97 -8.61
C LYS A 210 -19.26 -7.47 -8.13
N GLU A 211 -18.66 -8.16 -7.17
CA GLU A 211 -17.47 -7.71 -6.43
C GLU A 211 -16.18 -8.39 -6.92
N GLY A 212 -16.27 -9.39 -7.82
CA GLY A 212 -15.12 -10.11 -8.37
C GLY A 212 -14.47 -11.09 -7.40
N LEU A 213 -15.28 -11.78 -6.56
CA LEU A 213 -14.76 -12.66 -5.49
C LEU A 213 -14.24 -14.00 -5.99
N GLY A 214 -14.54 -14.38 -7.24
CA GLY A 214 -13.97 -15.56 -7.88
C GLY A 214 -14.45 -16.90 -7.33
N TYR A 215 -15.58 -16.94 -6.62
CA TYR A 215 -16.13 -18.18 -6.07
C TYR A 215 -16.44 -19.22 -7.15
N ASP A 216 -16.08 -20.47 -6.86
CA ASP A 216 -16.56 -21.63 -7.59
C ASP A 216 -17.73 -22.33 -6.86
N SER A 217 -18.25 -23.41 -7.44
CA SER A 217 -19.37 -24.15 -6.82
C SER A 217 -19.03 -24.75 -5.45
N GLN A 218 -17.77 -25.16 -5.23
CA GLN A 218 -17.35 -25.74 -3.96
C GLN A 218 -17.26 -24.67 -2.87
N ASP A 219 -16.79 -23.47 -3.22
CA ASP A 219 -16.80 -22.31 -2.33
C ASP A 219 -18.23 -21.98 -1.89
N ILE A 220 -19.16 -21.90 -2.86
CA ILE A 220 -20.57 -21.61 -2.59
C ILE A 220 -21.17 -22.66 -1.65
N ASP A 221 -20.97 -23.95 -1.95
CA ASP A 221 -21.47 -25.04 -1.10
C ASP A 221 -20.87 -24.99 0.32
N TYR A 222 -19.57 -24.69 0.43
CA TYR A 222 -18.88 -24.54 1.70
C TYR A 222 -19.43 -23.37 2.51
N TYR A 223 -19.58 -22.18 1.92
CA TYR A 223 -20.10 -21.00 2.59
C TYR A 223 -21.58 -21.16 2.95
N MET A 224 -22.37 -21.80 2.08
CA MET A 224 -23.75 -22.16 2.39
C MET A 224 -23.81 -23.03 3.65
N ARG A 225 -22.99 -24.07 3.76
CA ARG A 225 -22.96 -24.91 4.96
C ARG A 225 -22.58 -24.10 6.21
N VAL A 226 -21.51 -23.32 6.14
CA VAL A 226 -21.02 -22.53 7.28
C VAL A 226 -22.07 -21.51 7.76
N PHE A 227 -22.64 -20.69 6.87
CA PHE A 227 -23.54 -19.62 7.28
C PHE A 227 -24.98 -20.07 7.51
N ARG A 228 -25.48 -21.01 6.70
CA ARG A 228 -26.86 -21.52 6.82
C ARG A 228 -26.98 -22.56 7.93
N ASP A 229 -26.10 -23.57 7.93
CA ASP A 229 -26.31 -24.78 8.73
C ASP A 229 -25.61 -24.68 10.10
N GLU A 230 -24.39 -24.13 10.14
CA GLU A 230 -23.58 -24.05 11.36
C GLU A 230 -23.84 -22.75 12.15
N LEU A 231 -23.65 -21.59 11.52
CA LEU A 231 -23.78 -20.27 12.18
C LEU A 231 -25.22 -19.75 12.23
N LYS A 232 -26.08 -20.21 11.31
CA LYS A 232 -27.50 -19.84 11.21
C LYS A 232 -27.73 -18.33 11.15
N ARG A 233 -26.89 -17.63 10.40
CA ARG A 233 -27.01 -16.19 10.15
C ARG A 233 -26.48 -15.84 8.77
N ASN A 234 -26.93 -14.71 8.26
CA ASN A 234 -26.37 -14.11 7.06
C ASN A 234 -24.91 -13.66 7.27
N PRO A 235 -24.02 -13.86 6.28
CA PRO A 235 -22.70 -13.26 6.29
C PRO A 235 -22.77 -11.77 6.00
N THR A 236 -21.78 -11.02 6.49
CA THR A 236 -21.51 -9.66 6.02
C THR A 236 -20.69 -9.69 4.74
N THR A 237 -20.72 -8.60 3.97
CA THR A 237 -19.85 -8.45 2.79
C THR A 237 -18.37 -8.56 3.16
N VAL A 238 -17.97 -8.11 4.35
CA VAL A 238 -16.58 -8.21 4.83
C VAL A 238 -16.17 -9.66 5.04
N GLU A 239 -17.03 -10.46 5.68
CA GLU A 239 -16.77 -11.89 5.89
C GLU A 239 -16.68 -12.66 4.56
N CYS A 240 -17.53 -12.33 3.59
CA CYS A 240 -17.44 -12.90 2.25
C CYS A 240 -16.10 -12.57 1.59
N PHE A 241 -15.69 -11.29 1.61
CA PHE A 241 -14.40 -10.88 1.03
C PHE A 241 -13.21 -11.56 1.70
N ASP A 242 -13.21 -11.68 3.03
CA ASP A 242 -12.15 -12.38 3.79
C ASP A 242 -12.05 -13.86 3.38
N LEU A 243 -13.19 -14.56 3.30
CA LEU A 243 -13.24 -15.94 2.86
C LEU A 243 -12.76 -16.12 1.41
N ALA A 244 -13.12 -15.20 0.51
CA ALA A 244 -12.63 -15.21 -0.87
C ALA A 244 -11.09 -15.18 -0.95
N GLN A 245 -10.47 -14.29 -0.17
CA GLN A 245 -9.01 -14.16 -0.17
C GLN A 245 -8.33 -15.34 0.54
N GLY A 246 -8.90 -15.81 1.64
CA GLY A 246 -8.40 -16.94 2.42
C GLY A 246 -8.46 -18.28 1.68
N ASN A 247 -9.49 -18.50 0.86
CA ASN A 247 -9.68 -19.73 0.08
C ASN A 247 -9.18 -19.64 -1.36
N SER A 248 -8.62 -18.50 -1.78
CA SER A 248 -8.00 -18.37 -3.10
C SER A 248 -6.88 -19.40 -3.31
N GLU A 249 -6.62 -19.77 -4.57
CA GLU A 249 -5.50 -20.65 -4.92
C GLU A 249 -4.16 -20.11 -4.42
N HIS A 250 -3.97 -18.79 -4.47
CA HIS A 250 -2.75 -18.13 -4.02
C HIS A 250 -2.49 -18.33 -2.51
N SER A 251 -3.55 -18.29 -1.69
CA SER A 251 -3.43 -18.41 -0.23
C SER A 251 -3.44 -19.86 0.26
N ARG A 252 -4.24 -20.72 -0.37
CA ARG A 252 -4.48 -22.09 0.11
C ARG A 252 -3.68 -23.16 -0.63
N HIS A 253 -3.15 -22.84 -1.81
CA HIS A 253 -2.36 -23.73 -2.65
C HIS A 253 -3.09 -25.06 -2.94
N TRP A 254 -4.35 -24.99 -3.38
CA TRP A 254 -5.16 -26.17 -3.65
C TRP A 254 -4.53 -27.06 -4.72
N PHE A 255 -3.82 -26.49 -5.70
CA PHE A 255 -3.10 -27.28 -6.70
C PHE A 255 -2.02 -28.16 -6.06
N PHE A 256 -1.25 -27.63 -5.11
CA PHE A 256 -0.19 -28.38 -4.43
C PHE A 256 -0.72 -29.40 -3.42
N GLY A 257 -1.84 -29.09 -2.77
CA GLY A 257 -2.52 -29.98 -1.83
C GLY A 257 -3.50 -30.96 -2.48
N GLY A 258 -3.78 -30.78 -3.77
CA GLY A 258 -4.78 -31.54 -4.50
C GLY A 258 -4.34 -32.98 -4.84
N ARG A 259 -5.34 -33.83 -5.08
CA ARG A 259 -5.12 -35.18 -5.62
C ARG A 259 -4.68 -35.07 -7.08
N VAL A 260 -3.56 -35.72 -7.40
CA VAL A 260 -2.99 -35.76 -8.75
C VAL A 260 -3.40 -37.06 -9.44
N VAL A 261 -3.87 -36.97 -10.68
CA VAL A 261 -4.18 -38.11 -11.55
C VAL A 261 -3.35 -37.98 -12.83
N ILE A 262 -2.50 -38.97 -13.11
CA ILE A 262 -1.66 -39.01 -14.33
C ILE A 262 -2.06 -40.25 -15.11
N ASP A 263 -2.42 -40.06 -16.38
CA ASP A 263 -2.84 -41.14 -17.30
C ASP A 263 -3.96 -42.06 -16.74
N GLY A 264 -4.87 -41.48 -15.95
CA GLY A 264 -5.98 -42.19 -15.31
C GLY A 264 -5.66 -42.83 -13.96
N GLU A 265 -4.39 -42.81 -13.53
CA GLU A 265 -3.97 -43.36 -12.24
C GLU A 265 -3.87 -42.29 -11.16
N VAL A 266 -4.50 -42.55 -10.01
CA VAL A 266 -4.40 -41.67 -8.83
C VAL A 266 -3.03 -41.82 -8.18
N MET A 267 -2.30 -40.72 -8.07
CA MET A 267 -0.98 -40.72 -7.45
C MET A 267 -1.08 -40.84 -5.93
N PRO A 268 -0.15 -41.57 -5.28
CA PRO A 268 -0.22 -41.87 -3.85
C PRO A 268 0.13 -40.67 -2.94
N LYS A 269 0.68 -39.59 -3.50
CA LYS A 269 1.12 -38.39 -2.76
C LYS A 269 0.74 -37.13 -3.53
N THR A 270 0.42 -36.08 -2.79
CA THR A 270 0.25 -34.71 -3.33
C THR A 270 1.61 -34.08 -3.64
N LEU A 271 1.61 -32.97 -4.38
CA LEU A 271 2.85 -32.23 -4.66
C LEU A 271 3.49 -31.69 -3.36
N PHE A 272 2.69 -31.23 -2.40
CA PHE A 272 3.23 -30.82 -1.09
C PHE A 272 3.90 -31.97 -0.35
N GLU A 273 3.35 -33.18 -0.40
CA GLU A 273 3.97 -34.32 0.23
C GLU A 273 5.30 -34.70 -0.42
N TRP A 274 5.41 -34.51 -1.74
CA TRP A 274 6.67 -34.64 -2.46
C TRP A 274 7.69 -33.58 -2.04
N VAL A 275 7.29 -32.31 -1.94
CA VAL A 275 8.16 -31.21 -1.49
C VAL A 275 8.64 -31.41 -0.03
N LYS A 276 7.78 -31.94 0.84
CA LYS A 276 8.12 -32.19 2.26
C LYS A 276 8.94 -33.46 2.48
N ARG A 277 9.00 -34.36 1.48
CA ARG A 277 9.65 -35.67 1.62
C ARG A 277 11.13 -35.59 2.01
N PRO A 278 11.98 -34.75 1.36
CA PRO A 278 13.40 -34.68 1.73
C PRO A 278 13.62 -34.31 3.20
N PHE A 279 12.81 -33.38 3.73
CA PHE A 279 12.87 -33.01 5.15
C PHE A 279 12.42 -34.15 6.08
N LYS A 280 11.38 -34.91 5.71
CA LYS A 280 10.93 -36.07 6.50
C LYS A 280 11.96 -37.20 6.54
N GLU A 281 12.65 -37.45 5.42
CA GLU A 281 13.65 -38.51 5.31
C GLU A 281 15.00 -38.08 5.90
N HIS A 282 15.34 -36.80 5.80
CA HIS A 282 16.61 -36.22 6.24
C HIS A 282 16.38 -34.86 6.93
N PRO A 283 15.93 -34.86 8.20
CA PRO A 283 15.63 -33.62 8.92
C PRO A 283 16.89 -32.82 9.31
N SER A 284 18.09 -33.34 9.03
CA SER A 284 19.32 -32.85 9.62
C SER A 284 19.62 -31.41 9.22
N ASN A 285 19.79 -30.57 10.25
CA ASN A 285 20.21 -29.17 10.23
C ASN A 285 19.13 -28.12 9.92
N SER A 286 17.87 -28.49 9.67
CA SER A 286 16.76 -27.53 9.66
C SER A 286 16.28 -27.24 11.09
N THR A 287 16.13 -25.97 11.44
CA THR A 287 15.57 -25.53 12.73
C THR A 287 14.13 -25.03 12.58
N ILE A 288 13.74 -24.59 11.38
CA ILE A 288 12.36 -24.24 11.00
C ILE A 288 12.08 -24.82 9.61
N ALA A 289 10.97 -25.55 9.46
CA ALA A 289 10.52 -26.06 8.16
C ALA A 289 9.00 -26.21 8.10
N PHE A 290 8.36 -25.57 7.13
CA PHE A 290 6.91 -25.68 6.83
C PHE A 290 5.95 -25.26 7.96
N HIS A 291 6.39 -24.41 8.90
CA HIS A 291 5.56 -23.92 10.00
C HIS A 291 5.84 -22.45 10.36
N ASP A 292 6.39 -21.68 9.42
CA ASP A 292 6.68 -20.25 9.54
C ASP A 292 6.79 -19.62 8.13
N ASN A 293 6.93 -18.31 8.05
CA ASN A 293 7.08 -17.54 6.80
C ASN A 293 8.43 -17.74 6.10
N SER A 294 9.41 -18.33 6.80
CA SER A 294 10.69 -18.73 6.22
C SER A 294 11.12 -20.08 6.77
N SER A 295 11.96 -20.78 6.00
CA SER A 295 12.76 -21.88 6.55
C SER A 295 13.98 -21.33 7.27
N ALA A 296 14.55 -22.13 8.18
CA ALA A 296 15.81 -21.84 8.83
C ALA A 296 16.69 -23.08 8.93
N LEU A 297 18.00 -22.87 8.71
CA LEU A 297 19.04 -23.86 8.94
C LEU A 297 19.83 -23.45 10.18
N ARG A 298 20.23 -24.45 10.98
CA ARG A 298 21.15 -24.21 12.09
C ARG A 298 22.41 -23.56 11.55
N GLY A 299 22.69 -22.37 12.07
CA GLY A 299 23.83 -21.58 11.62
C GLY A 299 24.99 -21.69 12.60
N PHE A 300 25.57 -20.55 12.94
CA PHE A 300 26.83 -20.48 13.65
C PHE A 300 26.78 -19.46 14.78
N GLN A 301 27.71 -19.63 15.72
CA GLN A 301 27.90 -18.67 16.77
C GLN A 301 28.63 -17.42 16.25
N HIS A 302 28.03 -16.25 16.42
CA HIS A 302 28.57 -14.96 15.99
C HIS A 302 28.64 -13.97 17.16
N VAL A 303 29.61 -13.06 17.12
CA VAL A 303 29.72 -11.94 18.07
C VAL A 303 29.19 -10.68 17.38
N ALA A 304 28.09 -10.13 17.90
CA ALA A 304 27.47 -8.91 17.37
C ALA A 304 27.38 -7.83 18.46
N LEU A 305 27.35 -6.56 18.03
CA LEU A 305 27.16 -5.42 18.92
C LEU A 305 25.66 -5.20 19.17
N PHE A 306 25.27 -5.19 20.44
CA PHE A 306 23.91 -4.87 20.87
C PHE A 306 23.92 -3.69 21.84
N PRO A 307 22.84 -2.89 21.89
CA PRO A 307 22.64 -1.93 22.97
C PRO A 307 22.75 -2.62 24.33
N ASP A 308 23.45 -2.02 25.28
CA ASP A 308 23.70 -2.62 26.59
C ASP A 308 22.44 -2.72 27.47
N GLN A 309 21.41 -1.92 27.18
CA GLN A 309 20.14 -1.89 27.92
C GLN A 309 19.02 -2.55 27.10
N PRO A 310 18.14 -3.38 27.71
CA PRO A 310 16.96 -3.91 27.04
C PRO A 310 16.02 -2.79 26.60
N THR A 311 15.44 -2.95 25.42
CA THR A 311 14.71 -1.94 24.62
C THR A 311 13.42 -1.40 25.23
N GLU A 312 13.01 -1.85 26.42
CA GLU A 312 11.73 -1.47 27.02
C GLU A 312 11.70 -0.01 27.53
N SER A 313 12.87 0.64 27.68
CA SER A 313 12.94 2.09 27.87
C SER A 313 14.31 2.63 27.49
N LEU A 314 14.46 3.11 26.25
CA LEU A 314 15.62 3.93 25.85
C LEU A 314 15.45 5.33 26.46
N ALA A 315 15.69 5.47 27.76
CA ALA A 315 15.60 6.74 28.47
C ALA A 315 16.80 7.68 28.19
N ALA A 316 17.92 7.14 27.70
CA ALA A 316 19.13 7.89 27.37
C ALA A 316 19.99 7.14 26.34
N PRO A 317 20.92 7.83 25.64
CA PRO A 317 21.97 7.17 24.87
C PRO A 317 22.77 6.21 25.75
N GLY A 318 23.01 4.99 25.25
CA GLY A 318 23.74 3.94 25.95
C GLY A 318 24.87 3.34 25.10
N PRO A 319 25.87 2.70 25.72
CA PRO A 319 26.93 2.03 24.99
C PRO A 319 26.40 0.79 24.27
N PHE A 320 27.11 0.38 23.22
CA PHE A 320 27.00 -0.96 22.66
C PHE A 320 27.96 -1.90 23.38
N ARG A 321 27.60 -3.18 23.46
CA ARG A 321 28.50 -4.25 23.90
C ARG A 321 28.48 -5.43 22.96
N GLU A 322 29.57 -6.17 22.94
CA GLU A 322 29.65 -7.44 22.22
C GLU A 322 28.83 -8.51 22.93
N LEU A 323 28.04 -9.25 22.16
CA LEU A 323 27.26 -10.39 22.62
C LEU A 323 27.48 -11.54 21.66
N LYS A 324 27.84 -12.69 22.23
CA LYS A 324 27.95 -13.95 21.50
C LYS A 324 26.58 -14.63 21.46
N ARG A 325 26.04 -14.89 20.26
CA ARG A 325 24.76 -15.56 20.04
C ARG A 325 24.88 -16.55 18.89
N ASP A 326 24.03 -17.58 18.91
CA ASP A 326 23.87 -18.47 17.77
C ASP A 326 22.90 -17.79 16.79
N PHE A 327 23.32 -17.67 15.53
CA PHE A 327 22.51 -17.12 14.45
C PHE A 327 22.24 -18.22 13.44
N ASP A 328 20.98 -18.64 13.40
CA ASP A 328 20.48 -19.51 12.34
C ASP A 328 20.30 -18.74 11.04
N VAL A 329 20.40 -19.45 9.91
CA VAL A 329 20.31 -18.87 8.57
C VAL A 329 18.91 -19.08 8.05
N THR A 330 18.17 -17.99 7.86
CA THR A 330 16.84 -18.03 7.24
C THR A 330 16.96 -18.01 5.72
N LEU A 331 16.15 -18.84 5.05
CA LEU A 331 16.05 -18.88 3.59
C LEU A 331 14.58 -18.92 3.17
N THR A 332 14.20 -17.98 2.30
CA THR A 332 12.96 -18.05 1.53
C THR A 332 13.07 -17.17 0.28
N VAL A 333 12.23 -17.51 -0.68
CA VAL A 333 12.14 -16.91 -2.01
C VAL A 333 10.65 -16.79 -2.33
N GLU A 334 10.26 -15.63 -2.82
CA GLU A 334 8.91 -15.36 -3.30
C GLU A 334 8.93 -14.89 -4.75
N THR A 335 7.75 -14.81 -5.35
CA THR A 335 7.57 -14.23 -6.70
C THR A 335 6.43 -13.22 -6.67
N HIS A 336 6.51 -12.18 -7.50
CA HIS A 336 5.43 -11.18 -7.62
C HIS A 336 5.05 -10.95 -9.09
N ASN A 337 4.78 -12.05 -9.78
CA ASN A 337 4.70 -12.09 -11.24
C ASN A 337 3.55 -11.24 -11.81
N PHE A 338 2.33 -11.43 -11.31
CA PHE A 338 1.15 -10.77 -11.86
C PHE A 338 1.20 -9.24 -11.67
N PRO A 339 1.49 -8.69 -10.47
CA PRO A 339 1.65 -7.24 -10.30
C PRO A 339 2.78 -6.66 -11.14
N CYS A 340 3.93 -7.36 -11.25
CA CYS A 340 5.03 -6.94 -12.12
C CYS A 340 4.62 -6.88 -13.60
N GLY A 341 3.70 -7.74 -14.05
CA GLY A 341 3.15 -7.70 -15.41
C GLY A 341 2.26 -6.49 -15.70
N ILE A 342 1.70 -5.85 -14.66
CA ILE A 342 0.81 -4.68 -14.79
C ILE A 342 1.56 -3.37 -14.55
N ALA A 343 2.30 -3.29 -13.46
CA ALA A 343 3.09 -2.12 -13.05
C ALA A 343 4.44 -2.60 -12.52
N PRO A 344 5.47 -2.73 -13.40
CA PRO A 344 6.72 -3.43 -13.08
C PRO A 344 7.46 -2.87 -11.87
N PHE A 345 7.53 -1.53 -11.75
CA PHE A 345 8.27 -0.88 -10.66
C PHE A 345 7.62 -1.14 -9.28
N PRO A 346 6.35 -0.76 -9.03
CA PRO A 346 5.73 -1.05 -7.74
C PRO A 346 5.55 -2.55 -7.50
N GLY A 347 5.33 -3.35 -8.54
CA GLY A 347 5.30 -4.81 -8.40
C GLY A 347 6.64 -5.40 -7.92
N ALA A 348 7.77 -4.95 -8.47
CA ALA A 348 9.07 -5.43 -7.99
C ALA A 348 9.36 -4.93 -6.57
N GLU A 349 9.01 -3.69 -6.27
CA GLU A 349 9.19 -3.07 -4.95
C GLU A 349 8.39 -3.80 -3.86
N THR A 350 7.10 -4.05 -4.08
CA THR A 350 6.26 -4.76 -3.09
C THR A 350 6.63 -6.23 -2.97
N GLY A 351 7.10 -6.86 -4.05
CA GLY A 351 7.65 -8.22 -4.00
C GLY A 351 8.90 -8.32 -3.12
N ALA A 352 9.85 -7.39 -3.30
CA ALA A 352 11.04 -7.31 -2.45
C ALA A 352 10.67 -6.98 -0.99
N GLY A 353 9.76 -6.03 -0.78
CA GLY A 353 9.29 -5.63 0.54
C GLY A 353 8.53 -6.74 1.28
N GLY A 354 7.70 -7.52 0.57
CA GLY A 354 7.02 -8.71 1.11
C GLY A 354 8.02 -9.71 1.65
N ARG A 355 8.98 -10.08 0.81
CA ARG A 355 10.08 -10.97 1.18
C ARG A 355 10.81 -10.46 2.43
N ILE A 356 11.25 -9.20 2.45
CA ILE A 356 11.95 -8.64 3.62
C ILE A 356 11.13 -8.84 4.90
N ARG A 357 9.82 -8.54 4.88
CA ARG A 357 8.93 -8.74 6.03
C ARG A 357 8.79 -10.20 6.45
N ASP A 358 8.71 -11.15 5.52
CA ASP A 358 8.68 -12.57 5.86
C ASP A 358 9.97 -13.00 6.56
N GLY A 359 11.09 -12.39 6.17
CA GLY A 359 12.38 -12.63 6.81
C GLY A 359 12.37 -12.10 8.22
N GLU A 360 12.11 -10.82 8.38
CA GLU A 360 12.10 -10.15 9.68
C GLU A 360 11.06 -10.74 10.63
N SER A 361 9.95 -11.29 10.14
CA SER A 361 8.88 -11.91 10.95
C SER A 361 9.10 -13.38 11.30
N THR A 362 10.18 -14.02 10.81
CA THR A 362 10.46 -15.43 11.13
C THR A 362 10.75 -15.60 12.63
N GLY A 363 10.09 -16.56 13.28
CA GLY A 363 10.23 -16.82 14.71
C GLY A 363 9.71 -15.67 15.59
N GLN A 364 10.61 -15.05 16.36
CA GLN A 364 10.31 -13.87 17.21
C GLN A 364 10.98 -12.59 16.70
N GLY A 365 11.41 -12.60 15.44
CA GLY A 365 12.24 -11.55 14.86
C GLY A 365 13.52 -12.14 14.28
N SER A 366 13.85 -11.76 13.06
CA SER A 366 15.13 -12.09 12.43
C SER A 366 15.73 -10.90 11.69
N LEU A 367 16.97 -11.04 11.24
CA LEU A 367 17.71 -9.99 10.53
C LEU A 367 17.89 -10.39 9.06
N VAL A 368 17.51 -9.49 8.15
CA VAL A 368 17.81 -9.65 6.73
C VAL A 368 19.24 -9.21 6.45
N VAL A 369 20.08 -10.14 6.00
CA VAL A 369 21.51 -9.90 5.74
C VAL A 369 21.81 -9.69 4.26
N ALA A 370 21.15 -10.45 3.39
CA ALA A 370 21.34 -10.39 1.95
C ALA A 370 20.05 -10.77 1.21
N ALA A 371 19.92 -10.29 -0.02
CA ALA A 371 18.79 -10.60 -0.90
C ALA A 371 19.29 -10.92 -2.32
N ILE A 372 18.51 -11.70 -3.04
CA ILE A 372 18.72 -12.00 -4.46
C ILE A 372 17.46 -11.62 -5.24
N ALA A 373 17.63 -11.21 -6.50
CA ALA A 373 16.53 -10.92 -7.42
C ALA A 373 16.72 -11.71 -8.71
N GLY A 374 15.62 -12.21 -9.27
CA GLY A 374 15.60 -12.94 -10.54
C GLY A 374 14.48 -12.42 -11.43
N TYR A 375 14.77 -12.23 -12.72
CA TYR A 375 13.82 -11.75 -13.71
C TYR A 375 13.82 -12.69 -14.92
N ALA A 376 12.63 -13.07 -15.36
CA ALA A 376 12.42 -13.79 -16.62
C ALA A 376 11.37 -13.03 -17.43
N THR A 377 11.77 -12.51 -18.60
CA THR A 377 10.92 -11.69 -19.48
C THR A 377 10.88 -12.27 -20.88
N GLY A 378 9.94 -11.77 -21.71
CA GLY A 378 10.03 -11.95 -23.16
C GLY A 378 11.26 -11.26 -23.76
N ASN A 379 11.40 -11.34 -25.09
CA ASN A 379 12.43 -10.61 -25.82
C ASN A 379 12.35 -9.10 -25.53
N LEU A 380 13.50 -8.45 -25.47
CA LEU A 380 13.59 -7.00 -25.29
C LEU A 380 13.15 -6.22 -26.54
N HIS A 381 13.13 -6.88 -27.70
CA HIS A 381 12.79 -6.35 -29.02
C HIS A 381 11.89 -7.31 -29.79
#